data_AF-A0AAP4EGX9-F1
#
_entry.id   AF-A0AAP4EGX9-F1
#
_cell.length_a   1.000
_cell.length_b   1.000
_cell.length_c   1.000
_cell.angle_alpha   90.00
_cell.angle_beta   90.00
_cell.angle_gamma   90.00
#
_symmetry.space_group_name_H-M   'P 1'
#
loop_
_entity.id
_entity.type
_entity.pdbx_description
1 polymer ?
#
loop_
_entity_poly.entity_id
_entity_poly.type
_entity_poly.pdbx_seq_one_letter_code
_entity_poly.pdbx_strand_id
1 'polypeptide(L)'
;MASCDNCYWKFECSEDHCACNDKEPEGKLCDEYYPECSTCADSAEYIYQGEGYCSACIIEKFNVEESTTTYYYLDGRELGSDDDIDEVVRNLSDDIEEIE
;
A
#
# COMPACT_ATOMS: atom_id res chain seq x y z
N MET A 1 -1.27 31.03 -0.42
CA MET A 1 -0.25 30.02 -0.09
C MET A 1 -0.42 29.74 1.39
N ALA A 2 -0.92 28.57 1.76
CA ALA A 2 -1.11 28.21 3.16
C ALA A 2 0.28 27.91 3.76
N SER A 3 0.62 28.56 4.88
CA SER A 3 1.92 28.40 5.52
C SER A 3 1.95 27.12 6.35
N CYS A 4 2.99 26.31 6.14
CA CYS A 4 3.31 25.12 6.94
C CYS A 4 3.97 25.52 8.26
N ASP A 5 3.49 26.56 8.94
CA ASP A 5 4.14 27.16 10.12
C ASP A 5 4.20 26.22 11.34
N ASN A 6 3.65 25.00 11.25
CA ASN A 6 3.60 24.03 12.34
C ASN A 6 3.88 22.57 11.92
N CYS A 7 4.53 22.32 10.77
CA CYS A 7 4.84 20.95 10.36
C CYS A 7 6.24 20.54 10.82
N TYR A 8 6.31 19.38 11.48
CA TYR A 8 7.54 18.68 11.82
C TYR A 8 7.63 17.48 10.85
N TRP A 9 8.77 17.23 10.16
CA TRP A 9 9.38 15.88 9.94
C TRP A 9 10.55 15.71 8.93
N LYS A 10 11.30 14.61 9.19
CA LYS A 10 12.08 13.60 8.41
C LYS A 10 13.51 13.76 7.84
N PHE A 11 14.19 14.89 7.76
CA PHE A 11 15.60 14.88 7.30
C PHE A 11 16.53 15.72 8.16
N GLU A 12 17.83 15.38 8.16
CA GLU A 12 18.90 16.11 8.87
C GLU A 12 18.70 17.62 8.72
N CYS A 13 18.84 18.36 9.82
CA CYS A 13 18.73 19.81 9.88
C CYS A 13 19.46 20.50 8.72
N SER A 14 18.72 20.83 7.67
CA SER A 14 19.18 21.75 6.64
C SER A 14 18.47 23.08 6.85
N GLU A 15 19.21 24.16 6.61
CA GLU A 15 18.92 25.54 7.07
C GLU A 15 17.62 26.15 6.52
N ASP A 16 16.93 25.47 5.61
CA ASP A 16 15.80 26.05 4.86
C ASP A 16 14.40 25.63 5.35
N HIS A 17 14.25 24.67 6.29
CA HIS A 17 12.94 24.15 6.71
C HIS A 17 12.86 23.82 8.23
N CYS A 18 12.44 24.78 9.05
CA CYS A 18 12.28 24.71 10.53
C CYS A 18 11.17 23.73 10.99
N ALA A 19 11.15 23.12 12.19
CA ALA A 19 11.85 23.38 13.47
C ALA A 19 12.11 22.08 14.29
N CYS A 20 13.18 22.07 15.10
CA CYS A 20 13.42 21.06 16.14
C CYS A 20 12.86 21.53 17.49
N ASN A 21 11.91 20.81 18.09
CA ASN A 21 11.51 21.02 19.50
C ASN A 21 11.01 19.71 20.13
N ASP A 22 11.46 19.43 21.35
CA ASP A 22 11.20 18.21 22.16
C ASP A 22 9.78 18.11 22.76
N LYS A 23 8.77 18.71 22.13
CA LYS A 23 7.37 18.62 22.58
C LYS A 23 6.44 18.31 21.41
N GLU A 24 5.82 17.14 21.51
CA GLU A 24 4.78 16.64 20.60
C GLU A 24 3.64 17.67 20.49
N PRO A 25 3.26 18.13 19.28
CA PRO A 25 2.21 19.13 19.14
C PRO A 25 0.80 18.53 19.21
N GLU A 26 -0.02 19.07 20.09
CA GLU A 26 -1.48 18.84 20.13
C GLU A 26 -2.16 19.58 18.97
N GLY A 27 -2.06 19.07 17.74
CA GLY A 27 -2.83 19.60 16.61
C GLY A 27 -2.32 19.27 15.21
N LYS A 28 -3.29 18.95 14.33
CA LYS A 28 -3.24 18.68 12.87
C LYS A 28 -1.86 18.40 12.27
N LEU A 29 -1.56 17.11 12.18
CA LEU A 29 -0.54 16.53 11.31
C LEU A 29 -0.79 16.99 9.85
N CYS A 30 0.26 17.51 9.19
CA CYS A 30 0.27 17.81 7.76
C CYS A 30 -0.17 16.55 6.98
N ASP A 31 -0.88 16.70 5.85
CA ASP A 31 -1.25 15.59 4.93
C ASP A 31 -0.03 14.79 4.40
N GLU A 32 1.19 15.26 4.70
CA GLU A 32 2.48 14.68 4.30
C GLU A 32 3.23 14.00 5.46
N TYR A 33 2.69 14.01 6.69
CA TYR A 33 3.26 13.23 7.79
C TYR A 33 2.69 11.82 7.81
N TYR A 34 3.44 10.88 7.23
CA TYR A 34 3.21 9.47 7.47
C TYR A 34 3.93 9.08 8.78
N PRO A 35 3.19 8.68 9.83
CA PRO A 35 3.82 8.16 11.05
C PRO A 35 4.77 7.01 10.72
N GLU A 36 5.74 6.71 11.57
CA GLU A 36 6.58 5.53 11.36
C GLU A 36 5.80 4.25 11.64
N CYS A 37 6.13 3.18 10.92
CA CYS A 37 5.63 1.86 11.25
C CYS A 37 6.16 1.45 12.62
N SER A 38 5.28 0.99 13.50
CA SER A 38 5.64 0.52 14.84
C SER A 38 6.44 -0.80 14.83
N THR A 39 6.64 -1.43 13.66
CA THR A 39 7.31 -2.74 13.52
C THR A 39 8.57 -2.68 12.66
N CYS A 40 8.66 -1.75 11.70
CA CYS A 40 9.82 -1.60 10.80
C CYS A 40 10.18 -0.12 10.59
N ALA A 41 11.26 0.15 9.84
CA ALA A 41 11.72 1.51 9.55
C ALA A 41 10.95 2.23 8.42
N ASP A 42 9.89 1.62 7.90
CA ASP A 42 9.08 2.20 6.83
C ASP A 42 8.06 3.21 7.35
N SER A 43 7.48 3.99 6.43
CA SER A 43 6.31 4.82 6.72
C SER A 43 5.06 3.96 6.94
N ALA A 44 4.29 4.31 7.95
CA ALA A 44 2.97 3.77 8.18
C ALA A 44 1.95 4.33 7.20
N GLU A 45 1.17 3.43 6.63
CA GLU A 45 0.06 3.68 5.71
C GLU A 45 -1.29 3.49 6.44
N TYR A 46 -1.29 2.77 7.56
CA TYR A 46 -2.47 2.36 8.32
C TYR A 46 -2.28 2.65 9.81
N ILE A 47 -3.38 2.95 10.53
CA ILE A 47 -3.39 3.09 11.98
C ILE A 47 -4.31 2.01 12.57
N TYR A 48 -3.77 1.20 13.50
CA TYR A 48 -4.52 0.18 14.22
C TYR A 48 -4.22 0.28 15.72
N GLN A 49 -5.26 0.42 16.55
CA GLN A 49 -5.14 0.57 18.01
C GLN A 49 -4.21 1.72 18.46
N GLY A 50 -4.10 2.78 17.66
CA GLY A 50 -3.24 3.94 17.96
C GLY A 50 -1.78 3.78 17.52
N GLU A 51 -1.41 2.64 16.93
CA GLU A 51 -0.09 2.37 16.38
C GLU A 51 -0.10 2.42 14.84
N GLY A 52 1.00 2.88 14.24
CA GLY A 52 1.16 3.00 12.79
C GLY A 52 1.73 1.72 12.17
N TYR A 53 1.25 1.32 11.00
CA TYR A 53 1.74 0.13 10.29
C TYR A 53 1.88 0.37 8.79
N CYS A 54 2.93 -0.17 8.17
CA CYS A 54 2.98 -0.35 6.72
C CYS A 54 2.11 -1.56 6.32
N SER A 55 1.78 -1.67 5.02
CA SER A 55 1.01 -2.79 4.45
C SER A 55 1.59 -4.17 4.81
N ALA A 56 2.90 -4.36 4.67
CA ALA A 56 3.54 -5.64 5.00
C ALA A 56 3.38 -6.02 6.48
N CYS A 57 3.70 -5.10 7.40
CA CYS A 57 3.65 -5.40 8.83
C CYS A 57 2.21 -5.59 9.36
N ILE A 58 1.21 -4.90 8.80
CA ILE A 58 -0.18 -5.13 9.22
C ILE A 58 -0.70 -6.49 8.74
N ILE A 59 -0.35 -6.92 7.52
CA ILE A 59 -0.67 -8.25 6.99
C ILE A 59 -0.05 -9.35 7.87
N GLU A 60 1.24 -9.20 8.20
CA GLU A 60 1.96 -10.12 9.09
C GLU A 60 1.34 -10.18 10.48
N LYS A 61 1.00 -9.02 11.08
CA LYS A 61 0.38 -8.94 12.42
C LYS A 61 -0.91 -9.75 12.52
N PHE A 62 -1.71 -9.78 11.47
CA PHE A 62 -2.97 -10.53 11.42
C PHE A 62 -2.78 -11.98 10.93
N ASN A 63 -1.55 -12.41 10.63
CA ASN A 63 -1.23 -13.70 10.03
C ASN A 63 -2.09 -13.96 8.79
N VAL A 64 -2.24 -12.93 7.95
CA VAL A 64 -2.96 -13.08 6.68
C VAL A 64 -2.15 -14.02 5.80
N GLU A 65 -2.82 -15.06 5.29
CA GLU A 65 -2.21 -15.99 4.34
C GLU A 65 -2.21 -15.37 2.95
N GLU A 66 -1.07 -15.44 2.26
CA GLU A 66 -0.93 -14.96 0.89
C GLU A 66 -1.23 -16.10 -0.09
N SER A 67 -1.94 -15.77 -1.17
CA SER A 67 -2.11 -16.63 -2.33
C SER A 67 -1.64 -15.90 -3.59
N THR A 68 -1.02 -16.64 -4.51
CA THR A 68 -0.61 -16.11 -5.81
C THR A 68 -1.67 -16.39 -6.86
N THR A 69 -2.03 -15.38 -7.65
CA THR A 69 -2.87 -15.51 -8.85
C THR A 69 -1.99 -15.52 -10.11
N THR A 70 -2.29 -16.42 -11.04
CA THR A 70 -1.63 -16.50 -12.35
C THR A 70 -2.50 -15.86 -13.42
N TYR A 71 -2.01 -14.83 -14.11
CA TYR A 71 -2.70 -14.20 -15.23
C TYR A 71 -2.21 -14.75 -16.58
N TYR A 72 -3.13 -15.07 -17.48
CA TYR A 72 -2.84 -15.64 -18.80
C TYR A 72 -2.99 -14.59 -19.90
N TYR A 73 -1.99 -14.51 -20.79
CA TYR A 73 -1.95 -13.57 -21.90
C TYR A 73 -1.62 -14.28 -23.22
N LEU A 74 -2.26 -13.84 -24.31
CA LEU A 74 -1.93 -14.25 -25.68
C LEU A 74 -1.80 -13.00 -26.55
N ASP A 75 -0.64 -12.85 -27.22
CA ASP A 75 -0.33 -11.72 -28.09
C ASP A 75 -0.57 -10.33 -27.46
N GLY A 76 -0.35 -10.22 -26.14
CA GLY A 76 -0.53 -8.98 -25.37
C GLY A 76 -1.98 -8.71 -24.93
N ARG A 77 -2.93 -9.58 -25.24
CA ARG A 77 -4.30 -9.55 -24.71
C ARG A 77 -4.41 -10.43 -23.47
N GLU A 78 -5.00 -9.89 -22.40
CA GLU A 78 -5.36 -10.66 -21.21
C GLU A 78 -6.52 -11.60 -21.52
N LEU A 79 -6.37 -12.87 -21.12
CA LEU A 79 -7.39 -13.90 -21.27
C LEU A 79 -8.14 -14.19 -19.97
N GLY A 80 -7.56 -13.85 -18.83
CA GLY A 80 -8.12 -14.12 -17.50
C GLY A 80 -7.04 -14.62 -16.53
N SER A 81 -7.46 -15.31 -15.48
CA SER A 81 -6.56 -15.83 -14.44
C SER A 81 -6.89 -17.27 -14.05
N ASP A 82 -6.03 -17.90 -13.25
CA ASP A 82 -6.27 -19.24 -12.69
C ASP A 82 -7.42 -19.29 -11.68
N ASP A 83 -7.95 -18.14 -11.25
CA ASP A 83 -9.19 -18.06 -10.46
C ASP A 83 -10.44 -18.47 -11.28
N ASP A 84 -10.42 -18.27 -12.61
CA ASP A 84 -11.46 -18.72 -13.54
C ASP A 84 -10.82 -19.23 -14.84
N ILE A 85 -10.35 -20.47 -14.79
CA ILE A 85 -9.68 -21.08 -15.94
C ILE A 85 -10.64 -21.30 -17.12
N ASP A 86 -11.93 -21.44 -16.87
CA ASP A 86 -12.93 -21.60 -17.92
C ASP A 86 -13.09 -20.30 -18.72
N GLU A 87 -13.02 -19.13 -18.06
CA GLU A 87 -12.92 -17.83 -18.73
C GLU A 87 -11.69 -17.76 -19.65
N VAL A 88 -10.53 -18.18 -19.15
CA VAL A 88 -9.29 -18.21 -19.95
C VAL A 88 -9.48 -19.07 -21.20
N VAL A 89 -10.08 -20.26 -21.04
CA VAL A 89 -10.32 -21.20 -22.15
C VAL A 89 -11.31 -20.61 -23.17
N ARG A 90 -12.43 -20.02 -22.72
CA ARG A 90 -13.42 -19.36 -23.60
C ARG A 90 -12.80 -18.19 -24.38
N ASN A 91 -11.87 -17.47 -23.77
CA ASN A 91 -11.20 -16.34 -24.42
C ASN A 91 -10.11 -16.75 -25.43
N LEU A 92 -9.73 -18.04 -25.52
CA LEU A 92 -8.77 -18.52 -26.52
C LEU A 92 -9.36 -18.57 -27.93
N SER A 93 -10.60 -19.01 -28.09
CA SER A 93 -11.27 -19.15 -29.38
C SER A 93 -12.77 -19.35 -29.21
N ASP A 94 -13.56 -18.71 -30.09
CA ASP A 94 -15.01 -18.89 -30.18
C ASP A 94 -15.42 -20.30 -30.65
N ASP A 95 -14.50 -21.06 -31.25
CA ASP A 95 -14.73 -22.43 -31.73
C ASP A 95 -14.60 -23.50 -30.62
N ILE A 96 -14.28 -23.09 -29.39
CA ILE A 96 -14.18 -24.01 -28.26
C ILE A 96 -15.58 -24.24 -27.69
N GLU A 97 -16.03 -25.48 -27.73
CA GLU A 97 -17.28 -25.92 -27.11
C GLU A 97 -16.99 -26.65 -25.79
N GLU A 98 -17.65 -26.21 -24.72
CA GLU A 98 -17.66 -26.93 -23.45
C GLU A 98 -18.52 -28.20 -23.55
N ILE A 99 -18.01 -29.30 -22.98
CA ILE A 99 -18.75 -30.55 -22.90
C ILE A 99 -19.53 -30.55 -21.58
N GLU A 100 -20.86 -30.65 -21.66
CA GLU A 100 -21.78 -30.80 -20.52
C GLU A 100 -21.82 -32.23 -19.96
#